data_AF-A0A7W1EAB3-F1
#
_entry.id   AF-A0A7W1EAB3-F1
#
_cell.length_a   1.000
_cell.length_b   1.000
_cell.length_c   1.000
_cell.angle_alpha   90.00
_cell.angle_beta   90.00
_cell.angle_gamma   90.00
#
_symmetry.space_group_name_H-M   'P 1'
#
loop_
_entity.id
_entity.type
_entity.pdbx_description
1 polymer ?
#
loop_
_entity_poly.entity_id
_entity_poly.type
_entity_poly.pdbx_seq_one_letter_code
_entity_poly.pdbx_strand_id
1 'polypeptide(L)'
;MQLPYPSAHPFPLILAPMAGVSEAPFRQICRRMGADVVLSEFLSSEAIRRRIRNTLEGAEFEEVERPIGIQIYGADANAMAEAAGLITEHYRPEFIDVNFGCPVKKVVQ
;
A
#
# COMPACT_ATOMS: atom_id res chain seq x y z
N MET A 1 8.33 18.06 -3.40
CA MET A 1 8.42 16.93 -2.46
C MET A 1 9.65 16.11 -2.85
N GLN A 2 10.59 15.90 -1.92
CA GLN A 2 11.77 15.07 -2.17
C GLN A 2 11.52 13.73 -1.49
N LEU A 3 11.55 12.64 -2.26
CA LEU A 3 11.45 11.30 -1.69
C LEU A 3 12.78 10.91 -1.03
N PRO A 4 12.76 10.10 0.04
CA PRO A 4 13.96 9.49 0.59
C PRO A 4 14.50 8.35 -0.30
N TYR A 5 13.90 8.14 -1.48
CA TYR A 5 14.27 7.11 -2.46
C TYR A 5 14.71 7.74 -3.79
N PRO A 6 15.56 7.06 -4.58
CA PRO A 6 15.94 7.54 -5.91
C PRO A 6 14.74 7.70 -6.83
N SER A 7 14.68 8.81 -7.58
CA SER A 7 13.73 9.04 -8.67
C SER A 7 14.51 9.27 -9.96
N ALA A 8 14.03 8.67 -11.06
CA ALA A 8 14.63 8.85 -12.38
C ALA A 8 14.17 10.14 -13.09
N HIS A 9 13.22 10.85 -12.48
CA HIS A 9 12.50 11.96 -13.08
C HIS A 9 12.78 13.28 -12.35
N PRO A 10 12.63 14.44 -13.01
CA PRO A 10 12.76 15.75 -12.34
C PRO A 10 11.76 15.96 -11.19
N PHE A 11 10.66 15.19 -11.19
CA PHE A 11 9.66 15.16 -10.14
C PHE A 11 9.20 13.71 -9.92
N PRO A 12 8.90 13.28 -8.68
CA PRO A 12 8.52 11.90 -8.41
C PRO A 12 7.23 11.48 -9.11
N LEU A 13 7.27 10.31 -9.77
CA LEU A 13 6.10 9.65 -10.34
C LEU A 13 5.64 8.51 -9.41
N ILE A 14 4.48 8.68 -8.80
CA ILE A 14 3.93 7.72 -7.83
C ILE A 14 2.67 7.08 -8.44
N LEU A 15 2.64 5.75 -8.51
CA LEU A 15 1.42 5.05 -8.88
C LEU A 15 0.40 5.12 -7.73
N ALA A 16 -0.79 5.63 -8.02
CA ALA A 16 -1.86 5.70 -7.03
C ALA A 16 -2.42 4.30 -6.66
N PRO A 17 -2.84 4.09 -5.41
CA PRO A 17 -3.51 2.87 -4.98
C PRO A 17 -4.94 2.83 -5.52
N MET A 18 -5.33 1.71 -6.15
CA MET A 18 -6.61 1.55 -6.83
C MET A 18 -7.14 0.12 -6.65
N ALA A 19 -8.23 -0.05 -5.90
CA ALA A 19 -8.81 -1.38 -5.68
C ALA A 19 -9.25 -2.06 -7.00
N GLY A 20 -8.90 -3.33 -7.15
CA GLY A 20 -9.09 -4.16 -8.34
C GLY A 20 -8.21 -3.76 -9.53
N VAL A 21 -7.21 -2.88 -9.34
CA VAL A 21 -6.36 -2.37 -10.42
C VAL A 21 -4.89 -2.44 -10.04
N SER A 22 -4.48 -1.89 -8.88
CA SER A 22 -3.09 -1.84 -8.44
C SER A 22 -2.60 -3.14 -7.80
N GLU A 23 -2.97 -4.27 -8.39
CA GLU A 23 -2.46 -5.60 -8.04
C GLU A 23 -1.00 -5.77 -8.53
N ALA A 24 -0.28 -6.75 -8.00
CA ALA A 24 1.16 -6.94 -8.25
C ALA A 24 1.54 -6.89 -9.75
N PRO A 25 0.86 -7.61 -10.68
CA PRO A 25 1.24 -7.56 -12.09
C PRO A 25 1.16 -6.15 -12.68
N PHE A 26 0.17 -5.35 -12.30
CA PHE A 26 0.02 -3.97 -12.77
C PHE A 26 1.11 -3.08 -12.18
N ARG A 27 1.39 -3.19 -10.88
CA ARG A 27 2.47 -2.44 -10.23
C ARG A 27 3.82 -2.73 -10.87
N GLN A 28 4.11 -3.99 -11.17
CA GLN A 28 5.34 -4.41 -11.84
C GLN A 28 5.47 -3.81 -13.25
N ILE A 29 4.37 -3.76 -14.02
CA ILE A 29 4.36 -3.08 -15.32
C ILE A 29 4.62 -1.58 -15.14
N CYS A 30 3.92 -0.91 -14.23
CA CYS A 30 4.12 0.51 -13.97
C CYS A 30 5.55 0.82 -13.53
N ARG A 31 6.16 -0.01 -12.68
CA ARG A 31 7.55 0.13 -12.27
C ARG A 31 8.50 0.06 -13.47
N ARG A 32 8.31 -0.92 -14.36
CA ARG A 32 9.08 -1.07 -15.60
C ARG A 32 8.88 0.09 -16.58
N MET A 33 7.70 0.74 -16.54
CA MET A 33 7.35 1.87 -17.40
C MET A 33 7.69 3.24 -16.82
N GLY A 34 8.36 3.30 -15.67
CA GLY A 34 8.88 4.55 -15.11
C GLY A 34 8.16 5.07 -13.86
N ALA A 35 7.32 4.28 -13.18
CA ALA A 35 6.90 4.66 -11.83
C ALA A 35 8.12 4.63 -10.88
N ASP A 36 8.32 5.70 -10.11
CA ASP A 36 9.39 5.77 -9.12
C ASP A 36 8.99 5.05 -7.82
N VAL A 37 7.70 5.09 -7.47
CA VAL A 37 7.12 4.44 -6.31
C VAL A 37 5.77 3.84 -6.69
N VAL A 38 5.45 2.67 -6.15
CA VAL A 38 4.13 2.04 -6.31
C VAL A 38 3.47 1.82 -4.95
N LEU A 39 2.14 1.70 -4.93
CA LEU A 39 1.39 1.36 -3.72
C LEU A 39 0.53 0.12 -3.95
N SER A 40 0.34 -0.67 -2.90
CA SER A 40 -0.67 -1.72 -2.86
C SER A 40 -2.08 -1.15 -3.05
N GLU A 41 -3.08 -2.02 -3.20
CA GLU A 41 -4.45 -1.62 -2.94
C GLU A 41 -4.65 -1.20 -1.46
N PHE A 42 -5.82 -0.68 -1.11
CA PHE A 42 -6.13 -0.35 0.28
C PHE A 42 -6.63 -1.57 1.08
N LEU A 43 -5.92 -1.91 2.15
CA LEU A 43 -6.18 -3.06 2.99
C LEU A 43 -6.87 -2.66 4.31
N SER A 44 -7.87 -3.43 4.73
CA SER A 44 -8.58 -3.15 5.99
C SER A 44 -7.69 -3.49 7.19
N SER A 45 -7.43 -2.51 8.06
CA SER A 45 -6.70 -2.71 9.32
C SER A 45 -7.32 -3.80 10.19
N GLU A 46 -8.65 -3.82 10.32
CA GLU A 46 -9.36 -4.84 11.12
C GLU A 46 -9.21 -6.25 10.51
N ALA A 47 -9.20 -6.37 9.19
CA ALA A 47 -8.98 -7.65 8.52
C ALA A 47 -7.52 -8.13 8.63
N ILE A 48 -6.54 -7.22 8.54
CA ILE A 48 -5.12 -7.52 8.80
C ILE A 48 -4.93 -8.00 10.24
N ARG A 49 -5.50 -7.29 11.22
CA ARG A 49 -5.46 -7.63 12.64
C ARG A 49 -6.01 -9.03 12.92
N ARG A 50 -7.12 -9.37 12.26
CA ARG A 50 -7.73 -10.72 12.32
C ARG A 50 -7.02 -11.77 11.46
N ARG A 51 -5.94 -11.40 10.77
CA ARG A 51 -5.16 -12.25 9.87
C ARG A 51 -6.02 -12.91 8.79
N ILE A 52 -6.97 -12.16 8.23
CA ILE A 52 -7.81 -12.64 7.14
C ILE A 52 -6.91 -12.86 5.92
N ARG A 53 -6.84 -14.12 5.45
CA ARG A 53 -5.92 -14.56 4.40
C ARG A 53 -5.97 -13.69 3.15
N ASN A 54 -7.15 -13.48 2.58
CA ASN A 54 -7.30 -12.70 1.35
C ASN A 54 -6.82 -11.25 1.50
N THR A 55 -6.91 -10.66 2.70
CA THR A 55 -6.39 -9.31 2.93
C THR A 55 -4.86 -9.32 3.03
N LEU A 56 -4.29 -10.34 3.67
CA LEU A 56 -2.84 -10.50 3.78
C LEU A 56 -2.19 -10.81 2.42
N GLU A 57 -2.87 -11.53 1.53
CA GLU A 57 -2.42 -11.74 0.15
C GLU A 57 -2.26 -10.42 -0.61
N GLY A 58 -3.10 -9.41 -0.32
CA GLY A 58 -2.98 -8.08 -0.91
C GLY A 58 -1.75 -7.27 -0.42
N ALA A 59 -1.10 -7.71 0.64
CA ALA A 59 0.15 -7.13 1.16
C ALA A 59 1.40 -7.76 0.55
N GLU A 60 1.27 -8.86 -0.18
CA GLU A 60 2.40 -9.51 -0.86
C GLU A 60 2.91 -8.66 -2.05
N PHE A 61 4.22 -8.63 -2.21
CA PHE A 61 4.89 -7.97 -3.32
C PHE A 61 6.29 -8.57 -3.55
N GLU A 62 6.82 -8.38 -4.75
CA GLU A 62 8.17 -8.80 -5.10
C GLU A 62 9.19 -7.65 -5.08
N GLU A 63 10.48 -8.00 -5.02
CA GLU A 63 11.58 -7.05 -4.96
C GLU A 63 11.57 -6.05 -6.13
N VAL A 64 11.10 -6.48 -7.30
CA VAL A 64 10.97 -5.64 -8.49
C VAL A 64 9.98 -4.49 -8.32
N GLU A 65 9.09 -4.54 -7.33
CA GLU A 65 8.11 -3.50 -7.06
C GLU A 65 8.67 -2.38 -6.17
N ARG A 66 9.81 -2.60 -5.52
CA ARG A 66 10.39 -1.60 -4.60
C ARG A 66 10.90 -0.35 -5.35
N PRO A 67 10.75 0.86 -4.77
CA PRO A 67 10.07 1.17 -3.51
C PRO A 67 8.54 1.01 -3.58
N ILE A 68 7.96 0.34 -2.57
CA ILE A 68 6.52 0.11 -2.45
C ILE A 68 5.99 0.56 -1.08
N GLY A 69 4.83 1.22 -1.11
CA GLY A 69 4.01 1.48 0.08
C GLY A 69 2.84 0.50 0.20
N ILE A 70 2.49 0.13 1.43
CA ILE A 70 1.23 -0.59 1.68
C ILE A 70 0.21 0.40 2.26
N GLN A 71 -0.93 0.54 1.57
CA GLN A 71 -2.01 1.41 2.02
C GLN A 71 -2.98 0.64 2.93
N ILE A 72 -3.20 1.16 4.14
CA ILE A 72 -4.17 0.63 5.10
C ILE A 72 -5.29 1.63 5.38
N TYR A 73 -6.46 1.13 5.81
CA TYR A 73 -7.58 1.97 6.23
C TYR A 73 -8.31 1.40 7.44
N GLY A 74 -8.97 2.27 8.20
CA GLY A 74 -9.74 1.93 9.38
C GLY A 74 -10.06 3.16 10.24
N ALA A 75 -10.99 3.00 11.17
CA ALA A 75 -11.44 4.07 12.07
C ALA A 75 -10.90 3.94 13.50
N ASP A 76 -10.49 2.74 13.92
CA ASP A 76 -9.94 2.50 15.26
C ASP A 76 -8.42 2.64 15.27
N ALA A 77 -7.91 3.55 16.09
CA ALA A 77 -6.47 3.84 16.16
C ALA A 77 -5.63 2.64 16.63
N ASN A 78 -6.15 1.79 17.52
CA ASN A 78 -5.42 0.62 17.98
C ASN A 78 -5.31 -0.43 16.87
N ALA A 79 -6.40 -0.68 16.15
CA ALA A 79 -6.42 -1.57 15.00
C ALA A 79 -5.49 -1.09 13.88
N MET A 80 -5.45 0.23 13.63
CA MET A 80 -4.52 0.84 12.66
C MET A 80 -3.06 0.62 13.07
N ALA A 81 -2.73 0.85 14.34
CA ALA A 81 -1.37 0.67 14.86
C ALA A 81 -0.93 -0.80 14.81
N GLU A 82 -1.80 -1.73 15.23
CA GLU A 82 -1.51 -3.17 15.18
C GLU A 82 -1.34 -3.67 13.74
N ALA A 83 -2.20 -3.23 12.82
CA ALA A 83 -2.08 -3.57 11.40
C ALA A 83 -0.77 -3.04 10.80
N ALA A 84 -0.41 -1.78 11.06
CA ALA A 84 0.86 -1.20 10.59
C ALA A 84 2.07 -1.98 11.13
N GLY A 85 2.04 -2.37 12.39
CA GLY A 85 3.08 -3.21 13.01
C GLY A 85 3.23 -4.56 12.33
N LEU A 86 2.12 -5.30 12.18
CA LEU A 86 2.10 -6.60 11.51
C LEU A 86 2.62 -6.51 10.07
N ILE A 87 2.17 -5.50 9.31
CA ILE A 87 2.61 -5.33 7.92
C ILE A 87 4.10 -5.04 7.86
N THR A 88 4.60 -4.14 8.71
CA THR A 88 6.02 -3.77 8.73
C THR A 88 6.91 -4.95 9.15
N GLU A 89 6.48 -5.75 10.12
CA GLU A 89 7.23 -6.91 10.60
C GLU A 89 7.35 -8.01 9.52
N HIS A 90 6.23 -8.33 8.86
CA HIS A 90 6.13 -9.47 7.96
C HIS A 90 6.54 -9.16 6.51
N TYR A 91 6.08 -8.03 5.97
CA TYR A 91 6.25 -7.70 4.54
C TYR A 91 7.34 -6.67 4.30
N ARG A 92 7.64 -5.82 5.30
CA ARG A 92 8.71 -4.82 5.25
C ARG A 92 8.61 -3.90 4.01
N PRO A 93 7.47 -3.22 3.76
CA PRO A 93 7.40 -2.19 2.73
C PRO A 93 8.27 -0.98 3.13
N GLU A 94 8.56 -0.11 2.17
CA GLU A 94 9.32 1.11 2.44
C GLU A 94 8.54 2.12 3.30
N PHE A 95 7.21 2.08 3.23
CA PHE A 95 6.33 2.91 4.06
C PHE A 95 4.92 2.32 4.19
N ILE A 96 4.21 2.79 5.23
CA ILE A 96 2.77 2.57 5.38
C ILE A 96 2.05 3.86 4.97
N ASP A 97 1.04 3.72 4.14
CA ASP A 97 0.15 4.82 3.74
C ASP A 97 -1.23 4.66 4.40
N VAL A 98 -1.85 5.77 4.78
CA VAL A 98 -3.17 5.76 5.44
C VAL A 98 -4.21 6.38 4.52
N ASN A 99 -5.20 5.59 4.13
CA ASN A 99 -6.29 6.08 3.29
C ASN A 99 -7.25 6.95 4.10
N PHE A 100 -7.19 8.27 3.90
CA PHE A 100 -8.17 9.26 4.37
C PHE A 100 -9.04 9.84 3.24
N GLY A 101 -8.99 9.24 2.04
CA GLY A 101 -9.59 9.82 0.83
C GLY A 101 -10.88 9.15 0.36
N CYS A 102 -11.16 7.91 0.77
CA CYS A 102 -12.24 7.12 0.18
C CYS A 102 -13.63 7.51 0.72
N PRO A 103 -14.54 8.06 -0.12
CA PRO A 103 -15.89 8.45 0.32
C PRO A 103 -16.89 7.27 0.32
N VAL A 104 -16.44 6.05 0.02
CA VAL A 104 -17.30 4.89 -0.18
C VAL A 104 -17.88 4.42 1.14
N LYS A 105 -19.20 4.22 1.19
CA LYS A 105 -19.96 3.87 2.41
C LYS A 105 -19.35 2.75 3.26
N LYS A 106 -18.72 1.74 2.64
CA LYS A 106 -18.05 0.63 3.36
C LYS A 106 -16.82 1.05 4.17
N VAL A 107 -16.27 2.25 3.93
CA VAL A 107 -15.10 2.82 4.61
C VAL A 107 -15.51 3.92 5.60
N VAL A 108 -16.56 4.68 5.29
CA VAL A 108 -17.02 5.82 6.12
C VAL A 108 -18.08 5.45 7.16
N GLN A 109 -18.58 4.21 7.15
CA GLN A 109 -19.60 3.71 8.09
C GLN A 109 -19.07 2.62 9.01
#